data_AF-X0Y028-F1
#
_entry.id   AF-X0Y028-F1
#
_cell.length_a   1.000
_cell.length_b   1.000
_cell.length_c   1.000
_cell.angle_alpha   90.00
_cell.angle_beta   90.00
_cell.angle_gamma   90.00
#
_symmetry.space_group_name_H-M   'P 1'
#
loop_
_entity.id
_entity.type
_entity.pdbx_description
1 polymer ?
#
loop_
_entity_poly.entity_id
_entity_poly.type
_entity_poly.pdbx_seq_one_letter_code
_entity_poly.pdbx_strand_id
1 'polypeptide(L)' 'KFMAKAIRGHWGIENSLHWSLDVSFGEDDSRVRKGHGAENLSRLRRITLNLLKKEKTVKVGIKGKRLKAGWDEKYL' A
#
# COMPACT_ATOMS: atom_id res chain seq x y z
N LYS A 1 -20.44 -23.65 -5.32
CA LYS A 1 -19.07 -23.31 -5.82
C LYS A 1 -18.79 -21.79 -5.86
N PHE A 2 -19.80 -20.91 -6.01
CA PHE A 2 -19.62 -19.45 -6.01
C PHE A 2 -19.00 -18.90 -4.71
N MET A 3 -19.55 -19.28 -3.54
CA MET A 3 -19.09 -18.78 -2.24
C MET A 3 -17.60 -19.02 -1.97
N ALA A 4 -17.10 -20.23 -2.22
CA ALA A 4 -15.68 -20.55 -2.02
C ALA A 4 -14.75 -19.70 -2.92
N LYS A 5 -15.17 -19.40 -4.16
CA LYS A 5 -14.42 -18.52 -5.07
C LYS A 5 -14.41 -17.07 -4.58
N ALA A 6 -15.55 -16.58 -4.10
CA ALA A 6 -15.67 -15.24 -3.53
C ALA A 6 -14.78 -15.07 -2.29
N ILE A 7 -14.81 -16.03 -1.36
CA ILE A 7 -13.95 -16.04 -0.16
C ILE A 7 -12.48 -16.00 -0.54
N ARG A 8 -12.04 -16.85 -1.48
CA ARG A 8 -10.64 -16.84 -1.95
C ARG A 8 -10.26 -15.52 -2.62
N GLY A 9 -11.16 -14.94 -3.40
CA GLY A 9 -10.95 -13.63 -4.04
C GLY A 9 -10.77 -12.52 -3.01
N HIS A 10 -11.60 -12.50 -1.97
CA HIS A 10 -11.51 -11.55 -0.87
C HIS A 10 -10.16 -11.65 -0.13
N TRP A 11 -9.73 -12.86 0.25
CA TRP A 11 -8.42 -13.08 0.86
C TRP A 11 -7.26 -12.68 -0.06
N GLY A 12 -7.42 -12.81 -1.37
CA GLY A 12 -6.44 -12.31 -2.34
C GLY A 12 -6.26 -10.79 -2.26
N ILE A 13 -7.36 -10.04 -2.09
CA ILE A 13 -7.33 -8.59 -1.90
C ILE A 13 -6.66 -8.25 -0.57
N GLU A 14 -7.05 -8.94 0.50
CA GLU A 14 -6.53 -8.69 1.85
C GLU A 14 -4.99 -8.86 1.91
N ASN A 15 -4.51 -9.99 1.38
CA ASN A 15 -3.07 -10.30 1.39
C ASN A 15 -2.25 -9.38 0.48
N SER A 16 -2.82 -8.94 -0.66
CA SER A 16 -2.05 -8.19 -1.67
C SER A 16 -2.17 -6.67 -1.53
N LEU A 17 -3.24 -6.17 -0.93
CA LEU A 17 -3.51 -4.75 -0.76
C LEU A 17 -3.46 -4.34 0.72
N HIS A 18 -4.41 -4.83 1.53
CA HIS A 18 -4.58 -4.37 2.93
C HIS A 18 -3.33 -4.59 3.75
N TRP A 19 -2.79 -5.81 3.78
CA TRP A 19 -1.56 -6.09 4.51
C TRP A 19 -0.38 -5.17 4.13
N SER A 20 -0.28 -4.79 2.84
CA SER A 20 0.76 -3.85 2.41
C SER A 20 0.51 -2.43 2.92
N LEU A 21 -0.74 -1.98 2.97
CA LEU A 21 -1.12 -0.68 3.49
C LEU A 21 -0.87 -0.63 5.01
N ASP A 22 -1.25 -1.68 5.73
CA ASP A 22 -1.11 -1.74 7.19
C ASP A 22 0.38 -1.77 7.56
N VAL A 23 1.15 -2.70 6.99
CA VAL A 23 2.54 -2.94 7.40
C VAL A 23 3.54 -1.96 6.78
N SER A 24 3.35 -1.58 5.50
CA SER A 24 4.33 -0.70 4.81
C SER A 24 4.01 0.78 4.94
N PHE A 25 2.73 1.15 5.16
CA PHE A 25 2.27 2.53 5.29
C PHE A 25 1.74 2.89 6.68
N GLY A 26 1.62 1.93 7.60
CA GLY A 26 1.13 2.19 8.96
C GLY A 26 -0.29 2.73 8.96
N GLU A 27 -1.14 2.19 8.07
CA GLU A 27 -2.50 2.71 7.89
C GLU A 27 -3.35 2.54 9.15
N ASP A 28 -3.32 1.38 9.79
CA ASP A 28 -4.06 1.11 11.05
C ASP A 28 -3.65 2.03 12.21
N ASP A 29 -2.35 2.33 12.33
CA ASP A 29 -1.81 3.18 13.39
C ASP A 29 -2.04 4.69 13.12
N SER A 30 -2.53 5.04 11.94
CA SER A 30 -2.69 6.43 11.50
C SER A 30 -3.76 7.17 12.31
N ARG A 31 -3.38 8.27 12.96
CA ARG A 31 -4.31 9.06 13.79
C ARG A 31 -5.05 10.17 13.03
N VAL A 32 -4.83 10.30 11.72
CA VAL A 32 -5.45 11.33 10.87
C VAL A 32 -6.95 11.09 10.74
N ARG A 33 -7.76 11.96 11.35
CA ARG A 33 -9.24 11.88 11.35
C ARG A 33 -9.96 13.19 11.05
N LYS A 34 -9.22 14.29 10.86
CA LYS A 34 -9.80 15.62 10.65
C LYS A 34 -10.33 15.76 9.22
N GLY A 35 -11.60 16.14 9.06
CA GLY A 35 -12.23 16.35 7.76
C GLY A 35 -12.06 15.14 6.83
N HIS A 36 -11.67 15.38 5.58
CA HIS A 36 -11.42 14.33 4.58
C HIS A 36 -10.01 13.69 4.68
N GLY A 37 -9.27 13.93 5.76
CA GLY A 37 -7.88 13.49 5.89
C GLY A 37 -7.69 11.97 5.76
N ALA A 38 -8.57 11.18 6.38
CA ALA A 38 -8.51 9.71 6.34
C ALA A 38 -8.71 9.18 4.90
N GLU A 39 -9.74 9.67 4.21
CA GLU A 39 -10.06 9.25 2.83
C GLU A 39 -8.96 9.68 1.86
N ASN A 40 -8.52 10.93 1.94
CA ASN A 40 -7.47 11.48 1.07
C ASN A 40 -6.18 10.68 1.24
N LEU A 41 -5.78 10.38 2.47
CA LEU A 41 -4.56 9.64 2.75
C LEU A 41 -4.67 8.18 2.29
N SER A 42 -5.82 7.53 2.47
CA SER A 42 -6.03 6.18 1.95
C SER A 42 -5.90 6.12 0.41
N ARG A 43 -6.47 7.10 -0.30
CA ARG A 43 -6.32 7.20 -1.76
C ARG A 43 -4.86 7.41 -2.17
N LEU A 44 -4.15 8.32 -1.50
CA LEU A 44 -2.73 8.57 -1.77
C LEU A 44 -1.88 7.33 -1.54
N ARG A 45 -2.05 6.62 -0.41
CA ARG A 45 -1.32 5.38 -0.10
C ARG A 45 -1.52 4.32 -1.18
N ARG A 46 -2.75 4.15 -1.69
CA ARG A 46 -3.04 3.22 -2.79
C ARG A 46 -2.34 3.59 -4.09
N ILE A 47 -2.31 4.89 -4.43
CA ILE A 47 -1.57 5.40 -5.61
C ILE A 47 -0.08 5.10 -5.44
N THR A 48 0.50 5.44 -4.30
CA THR A 48 1.92 5.19 -4.00
C THR A 48 2.24 3.70 -4.06
N LEU A 49 1.42 2.84 -3.45
CA LEU A 49 1.62 1.38 -3.49
C LEU A 49 1.66 0.85 -4.93
N ASN A 50 0.77 1.34 -5.80
CA ASN A 50 0.76 0.94 -7.20
C ASN A 50 2.03 1.37 -7.94
N LEU A 51 2.55 2.58 -7.67
CA LEU A 51 3.83 3.04 -8.22
C LEU A 51 4.99 2.16 -7.74
N LEU A 52 5.08 1.88 -6.44
CA LEU A 52 6.14 1.07 -5.84
C LEU A 52 6.12 -0.40 -6.32
N LYS A 53 4.93 -0.96 -6.61
CA LYS A 53 4.79 -2.30 -7.22
C LYS A 53 5.29 -2.34 -8.67
N LYS A 54 5.13 -1.24 -9.41
CA LYS A 54 5.59 -1.10 -10.81
C LYS A 54 7.08 -0.82 -10.92
N GLU A 55 7.70 -0.20 -9.92
CA GLU A 55 9.14 -0.01 -9.85
C GLU A 55 9.88 -1.37 -9.85
N LYS A 56 10.93 -1.51 -10.67
CA LYS A 56 11.70 -2.77 -10.85
C LYS A 56 13.23 -2.60 -10.76
N THR A 57 13.72 -1.39 -10.60
CA THR A 57 15.16 -1.09 -10.57
C THR A 57 15.84 -1.66 -9.32
N VAL A 58 15.14 -1.68 -8.18
CA VAL A 58 15.66 -2.24 -6.93
C VAL A 58 14.83 -3.44 -6.44
N LYS A 59 15.54 -4.50 -6.02
CA LYS A 59 14.94 -5.72 -5.47
C LYS A 59 14.84 -5.65 -3.94
N VAL A 60 14.04 -4.71 -3.44
CA VAL A 60 13.72 -4.59 -2.01
C VAL A 60 12.21 -4.55 -1.78
N GLY A 61 11.78 -4.81 -0.54
CA GLY A 61 10.36 -4.76 -0.16
C GLY A 61 9.74 -3.36 -0.29
N ILE A 62 8.40 -3.28 -0.29
CA ILE A 62 7.65 -2.01 -0.49
C ILE A 62 8.08 -0.92 0.49
N LYS A 63 8.24 -1.25 1.78
CA LYS A 63 8.76 -0.31 2.79
C LYS A 63 10.14 0.23 2.43
N GLY A 64 11.05 -0.62 1.97
CA GLY A 64 12.39 -0.22 1.55
C GLY A 64 12.37 0.69 0.32
N LYS A 65 11.56 0.37 -0.68
CA LYS A 65 11.37 1.24 -1.85
C LYS A 65 10.81 2.61 -1.46
N ARG A 66 9.85 2.64 -0.54
CA ARG A 66 9.26 3.88 -0.02
C ARG A 66 10.30 4.74 0.69
N LEU A 67 11.14 4.14 1.54
CA LEU A 67 12.22 4.86 2.22
C LEU A 67 13.26 5.39 1.22
N LYS A 68 13.64 4.59 0.22
CA LYS A 68 14.57 5.01 -0.82
C LYS A 68 14.06 6.22 -1.60
N ALA A 69 12.79 6.22 -2.02
CA ALA A 69 12.15 7.37 -2.67
C ALA A 69 12.07 8.62 -1.77
N GLY A 70 12.09 8.45 -0.45
CA GLY A 70 12.18 9.58 0.48
C GLY A 70 13.58 10.13 0.69
N TRP A 71 14.63 9.41 0.27
CA TRP A 71 16.04 9.74 0.55
C TRP A 71 16.87 10.04 -0.70
N ASP A 72 16.41 9.65 -1.88
CA ASP A 72 17.13 9.80 -3.14
C ASP A 72 16.22 10.47 -4.18
N GLU A 73 16.47 11.74 -4.47
CA GLU A 73 15.69 12.53 -5.44
C GLU A 73 15.81 12.01 -6.88
N LYS A 74 16.85 11.21 -7.18
CA LYS A 74 17.01 10.59 -8.49
C LYS A 74 16.27 9.25 -8.61
N TYR A 75 15.76 8.74 -7.49
CA TYR A 75 15.05 7.46 -7.46
C TYR A 75 13.53 7.67 -7.48
N LEU A 76 12.90 7.14 -8.54
CA LEU A 76 11.49 7.38 -8.91
C LEU A 76 11.14 8.87 -9.11
#